data_AF-A0A0F7KCT9-F1
#
_entry.id   AF-A0A0F7KCT9-F1
#
_cell.length_a   1.000
_cell.length_b   1.000
_cell.length_c   1.000
_cell.angle_alpha   90.00
_cell.angle_beta   90.00
_cell.angle_gamma   90.00
#
_symmetry.space_group_name_H-M   'P 1'
#
loop_
_entity.id
_entity.type
_entity.pdbx_description
1 polymer ?
#
loop_
_entity_poly.entity_id
_entity_poly.type
_entity_poly.pdbx_seq_one_letter_code
_entity_poly.pdbx_strand_id
1 'polypeptide(L)'
;MRNDYLERVLTARVYDVAIETPLEEAVNLSARIHNQVFLKREDMQPVFSFKLRGAYNKMAKLSPAMLKRGVIAASAGNHAQGVALAAQKLDCSATIVMPVTTPQIKINAVMALGATVLLYGDSYNDAYEHALELTQQEDATFVHPYDDPDVIAGQGTIGMEILRQHGAGIYAIFVPVGGGGLISGIAAYVKRLYPEIKIIGVEPVDSDAMYCSLQKGHRVKLSQVGLFADGVAVRYVGEETFRLCQELVDEIFLVDADAICAAIKDVFEDTRAILEPSGALSVAGLKAYVDREKLRHKTLVAIASGANMNFDRLRHVSERAELGEQREALMAVTIPEEPGSFKKFCALLGARSITEFNYRYADPKKAHVFVGVSVHNREEALNLIKNLEANGLRTEDMSGNEMAKLHIRHMVGGRSRDVKNEILYRFEFPDRPGALMNFLNNMSHLWNISLFHYRNHGADFGRVLVGMEVPPSEKNDFKNFLDNLGYRYWDESNNPVYKLFLA
;
A
#
# COMPACT_ATOMS: atom_id res chain seq x y z
N MET A 1 -30.26 22.24 20.47
CA MET A 1 -30.84 21.10 19.72
C MET A 1 -29.69 20.21 19.30
N ARG A 2 -29.74 18.91 19.58
CA ARG A 2 -28.75 17.94 19.08
C ARG A 2 -28.75 18.08 17.54
N ASN A 3 -27.58 18.22 16.90
CA ASN A 3 -27.47 18.21 15.45
C ASN A 3 -28.11 16.91 14.93
N ASP A 4 -29.31 16.98 14.34
CA ASP A 4 -29.94 15.80 13.77
C ASP A 4 -29.25 15.46 12.45
N TYR A 5 -28.27 14.56 12.53
CA TYR A 5 -27.52 14.11 11.37
C TYR A 5 -28.38 13.32 10.39
N LEU A 6 -29.48 12.68 10.81
CA LEU A 6 -30.37 12.00 9.88
C LEU A 6 -30.98 12.99 8.90
N GLU A 7 -31.61 14.06 9.41
CA GLU A 7 -32.19 15.11 8.58
C GLU A 7 -31.12 15.78 7.71
N ARG A 8 -29.98 16.15 8.31
CA ARG A 8 -28.88 16.82 7.59
C ARG A 8 -28.33 15.98 6.43
N VAL A 9 -28.25 14.66 6.59
CA VAL A 9 -27.83 13.72 5.53
C VAL A 9 -28.89 13.62 4.44
N LEU A 10 -30.18 13.47 4.80
CA LEU A 10 -31.28 13.37 3.83
C LEU A 10 -31.45 14.63 2.99
N THR A 11 -31.14 15.81 3.56
CA THR A 11 -31.21 17.09 2.86
C THR A 11 -29.86 17.52 2.24
N ALA A 12 -28.84 16.65 2.25
CA ALA A 12 -27.52 16.98 1.72
C ALA A 12 -27.56 17.09 0.19
N ARG A 13 -26.87 18.09 -0.37
CA ARG A 13 -26.93 18.40 -1.81
C ARG A 13 -25.81 17.75 -2.63
N VAL A 14 -25.32 16.58 -2.21
CA VAL A 14 -24.07 16.01 -2.75
C VAL A 14 -24.13 15.65 -4.23
N TYR A 15 -25.31 15.28 -4.75
CA TYR A 15 -25.48 14.74 -6.10
C TYR A 15 -25.37 15.79 -7.22
N ASP A 16 -25.21 17.07 -6.89
CA ASP A 16 -24.89 18.11 -7.88
C ASP A 16 -23.46 17.93 -8.45
N VAL A 17 -22.59 17.20 -7.73
CA VAL A 17 -21.20 16.88 -8.12
C VAL A 17 -20.82 15.39 -7.95
N ALA A 18 -21.48 14.68 -7.03
CA ALA A 18 -21.20 13.27 -6.76
C ALA A 18 -22.17 12.35 -7.51
N ILE A 19 -21.72 11.13 -7.76
CA ILE A 19 -22.59 10.03 -8.20
C ILE A 19 -22.96 9.14 -7.02
N GLU A 20 -24.06 8.40 -7.12
CA GLU A 20 -24.21 7.19 -6.30
C GLU A 20 -23.19 6.17 -6.82
N THR A 21 -22.23 5.83 -5.99
CA THR A 21 -21.17 4.90 -6.38
C THR A 21 -21.63 3.45 -6.25
N PRO A 22 -21.08 2.51 -7.04
CA PRO A 22 -21.40 1.10 -6.90
C PRO A 22 -21.12 0.55 -5.49
N LEU A 23 -21.97 -0.40 -5.07
CA LEU A 23 -21.70 -1.33 -3.99
C LEU A 23 -21.44 -2.71 -4.64
N GLU A 24 -20.17 -3.00 -4.90
CA GLU A 24 -19.75 -4.12 -5.75
C GLU A 24 -19.27 -5.30 -4.90
N GLU A 25 -19.66 -6.52 -5.26
CA GLU A 25 -19.17 -7.72 -4.56
C GLU A 25 -17.70 -7.99 -4.94
N ALA A 26 -16.84 -8.15 -3.93
CA ALA A 26 -15.46 -8.63 -4.11
C ALA A 26 -15.47 -10.16 -4.14
N VAL A 27 -15.73 -10.74 -5.32
CA VAL A 27 -16.02 -12.18 -5.50
C VAL A 27 -14.88 -13.08 -4.99
N ASN A 28 -13.65 -12.79 -5.36
CA ASN A 28 -12.47 -13.57 -4.98
C ASN A 28 -12.19 -13.45 -3.49
N LEU A 29 -12.20 -12.22 -2.95
CA LEU A 29 -12.03 -12.00 -1.51
C LEU A 29 -13.13 -12.70 -0.70
N SER A 30 -14.38 -12.59 -1.15
CA SER A 30 -15.54 -13.21 -0.50
C SER A 30 -15.40 -14.74 -0.41
N ALA A 31 -15.03 -15.37 -1.53
CA ALA A 31 -14.78 -16.80 -1.58
C ALA A 31 -13.64 -17.21 -0.64
N ARG A 32 -12.53 -16.45 -0.63
CA ARG A 32 -11.33 -16.75 0.15
C ARG A 32 -11.56 -16.67 1.67
N ILE A 33 -12.35 -15.70 2.14
CA ILE A 33 -12.59 -15.53 3.59
C ILE A 33 -13.92 -16.14 4.06
N HIS A 34 -14.67 -16.77 3.16
CA HIS A 34 -15.98 -17.39 3.41
C HIS A 34 -17.01 -16.42 4.03
N ASN A 35 -17.05 -15.19 3.53
CA ASN A 35 -18.03 -14.16 3.88
C ASN A 35 -18.40 -13.37 2.61
N GLN A 36 -19.56 -12.72 2.57
CA GLN A 36 -19.91 -11.82 1.48
C GLN A 36 -19.29 -10.45 1.74
N VAL A 37 -18.37 -10.03 0.89
CA VAL A 37 -17.69 -8.74 1.00
C VAL A 37 -18.13 -7.83 -0.13
N PHE A 38 -18.64 -6.66 0.25
CA PHE A 38 -18.98 -5.59 -0.68
C PHE A 38 -18.03 -4.42 -0.53
N LEU A 39 -17.64 -3.84 -1.66
CA LEU A 39 -16.83 -2.64 -1.76
C LEU A 39 -17.73 -1.47 -2.13
N LYS A 40 -17.79 -0.45 -1.27
CA LYS A 40 -18.42 0.83 -1.62
C LYS A 40 -17.40 1.69 -2.38
N ARG A 41 -17.56 1.80 -3.69
CA ARG A 41 -16.57 2.28 -4.68
C ARG A 41 -16.47 3.81 -4.76
N GLU A 42 -16.14 4.46 -3.65
CA GLU A 42 -15.94 5.92 -3.62
C GLU A 42 -14.71 6.41 -4.40
N ASP A 43 -13.82 5.49 -4.80
CA ASP A 43 -12.76 5.73 -5.77
C ASP A 43 -13.27 6.04 -7.18
N MET A 44 -14.54 5.75 -7.49
CA MET A 44 -15.16 6.04 -8.79
C MET A 44 -15.78 7.43 -8.89
N GLN A 45 -15.67 8.26 -7.86
CA GLN A 45 -16.10 9.65 -7.93
C GLN A 45 -15.23 10.44 -8.93
N PRO A 46 -15.71 11.58 -9.48
CA PRO A 46 -14.95 12.39 -10.44
C PRO A 46 -13.58 12.89 -9.96
N VAL A 47 -13.38 12.99 -8.64
CA VAL A 47 -12.10 13.36 -7.98
C VAL A 47 -11.43 12.16 -7.30
N PHE A 48 -11.80 10.95 -7.71
CA PHE A 48 -11.26 9.68 -7.27
C PHE A 48 -11.27 9.45 -5.75
N SER A 49 -12.20 10.09 -5.03
CA SER A 49 -12.39 9.90 -3.59
C SER A 49 -13.72 10.48 -3.11
N PHE A 50 -14.16 10.12 -1.91
CA PHE A 50 -15.41 10.61 -1.31
C PHE A 50 -15.41 12.10 -0.92
N LYS A 51 -14.26 12.78 -0.91
CA LYS A 51 -14.12 14.11 -0.26
C LYS A 51 -15.00 15.20 -0.89
N LEU A 52 -15.36 15.07 -2.17
CA LEU A 52 -16.29 15.99 -2.84
C LEU A 52 -17.65 16.11 -2.15
N ARG A 53 -18.14 15.05 -1.50
CA ARG A 53 -19.48 15.03 -0.89
C ARG A 53 -19.60 16.06 0.22
N GLY A 54 -18.76 15.95 1.25
CA GLY A 54 -18.77 16.90 2.36
C GLY A 54 -18.31 18.30 1.98
N ALA A 55 -17.30 18.44 1.10
CA ALA A 55 -16.86 19.74 0.62
C ALA A 55 -18.01 20.48 -0.08
N TYR A 56 -18.67 19.82 -1.03
CA TYR A 56 -19.81 20.40 -1.73
C TYR A 56 -20.99 20.68 -0.80
N ASN A 57 -21.35 19.75 0.10
CA ASN A 57 -22.47 19.97 1.01
C ASN A 57 -22.28 21.17 1.93
N LYS A 58 -21.04 21.39 2.42
CA LYS A 58 -20.70 22.59 3.18
C LYS A 58 -20.84 23.85 2.33
N MET A 59 -20.23 23.84 1.14
CA MET A 59 -20.16 25.01 0.27
C MET A 59 -21.52 25.40 -0.32
N ALA A 60 -22.35 24.43 -0.70
CA ALA A 60 -23.68 24.65 -1.26
C ALA A 60 -24.70 25.24 -0.26
N LYS A 61 -24.37 25.25 1.04
CA LYS A 61 -25.15 25.89 2.11
C LYS A 61 -24.64 27.28 2.48
N LEU A 62 -23.52 27.72 1.91
CA LEU A 62 -23.02 29.08 2.12
C LEU A 62 -23.93 30.10 1.45
N SER A 63 -24.07 31.26 2.07
CA SER A 63 -24.82 32.36 1.46
C SER A 63 -24.10 32.86 0.20
N PRO A 64 -24.82 33.46 -0.78
CA PRO A 64 -24.17 34.07 -1.95
C PRO A 64 -23.10 35.11 -1.58
N ALA A 65 -23.29 35.84 -0.47
CA ALA A 65 -22.31 36.80 0.03
C ALA A 65 -21.02 36.12 0.51
N MET A 66 -21.11 34.95 1.14
CA MET A 66 -19.94 34.16 1.57
C MET A 66 -19.24 33.52 0.38
N LEU A 67 -19.99 32.95 -0.57
CA LEU A 67 -19.41 32.39 -1.81
C LEU A 67 -18.66 33.47 -2.61
N LYS A 68 -19.20 34.69 -2.68
CA LYS A 68 -18.55 35.82 -3.36
C LYS A 68 -17.21 36.22 -2.72
N ARG A 69 -17.04 36.03 -1.41
CA ARG A 69 -15.75 36.26 -0.73
C ARG A 69 -14.74 35.13 -0.97
N GLY A 70 -15.20 33.98 -1.44
CA GLY A 70 -14.37 32.82 -1.71
C GLY A 70 -14.24 31.88 -0.52
N VAL A 71 -13.65 30.72 -0.79
CA VAL A 71 -13.37 29.69 0.20
C VAL A 71 -11.89 29.37 0.27
N ILE A 72 -11.44 28.94 1.45
CA ILE A 72 -10.05 28.57 1.70
C ILE A 72 -10.01 27.17 2.30
N ALA A 73 -9.06 26.36 1.87
CA ALA A 73 -8.77 25.07 2.50
C ALA A 73 -7.27 24.79 2.49
N ALA A 74 -6.80 24.04 3.51
CA ALA A 74 -5.45 23.51 3.54
C ALA A 74 -5.47 22.01 3.23
N SER A 75 -4.90 21.61 2.10
CA SER A 75 -4.72 20.21 1.71
C SER A 75 -3.89 20.12 0.43
N ALA A 76 -3.04 19.10 0.36
CA ALA A 76 -2.32 18.74 -0.87
C ALA A 76 -2.86 17.44 -1.48
N GLY A 77 -4.13 17.08 -1.25
CA GLY A 77 -4.67 15.76 -1.65
C GLY A 77 -6.17 15.77 -1.92
N ASN A 78 -6.84 14.68 -1.53
CA ASN A 78 -8.26 14.40 -1.85
C ASN A 78 -9.21 15.55 -1.46
N HIS A 79 -8.97 16.20 -0.31
CA HIS A 79 -9.81 17.32 0.13
C HIS A 79 -9.67 18.55 -0.77
N ALA A 80 -8.45 18.86 -1.22
CA ALA A 80 -8.22 19.98 -2.13
C ALA A 80 -8.97 19.81 -3.46
N GLN A 81 -8.93 18.60 -4.05
CA GLN A 81 -9.69 18.31 -5.26
C GLN A 81 -11.20 18.42 -5.02
N GLY A 82 -11.70 17.94 -3.88
CA GLY A 82 -13.10 18.07 -3.50
C GLY A 82 -13.57 19.52 -3.38
N VAL A 83 -12.77 20.39 -2.74
CA VAL A 83 -13.07 21.82 -2.60
C VAL A 83 -12.97 22.53 -3.95
N ALA A 84 -11.94 22.24 -4.74
CA ALA A 84 -11.75 22.85 -6.06
C ALA A 84 -12.92 22.52 -7.02
N LEU A 85 -13.33 21.24 -7.09
CA LEU A 85 -14.50 20.84 -7.87
C LEU A 85 -15.78 21.54 -7.39
N ALA A 86 -15.98 21.61 -6.07
CA ALA A 86 -17.15 22.26 -5.51
C ALA A 86 -17.18 23.77 -5.82
N ALA A 87 -16.03 24.44 -5.78
CA ALA A 87 -15.89 25.85 -6.11
C ALA A 87 -16.21 26.12 -7.58
N GLN A 88 -15.67 25.29 -8.48
CA GLN A 88 -15.97 25.35 -9.90
C GLN A 88 -17.47 25.19 -10.17
N LYS A 89 -18.13 24.22 -9.50
CA LYS A 89 -19.57 23.98 -9.68
C LYS A 89 -20.44 25.13 -9.16
N LEU A 90 -20.02 25.79 -8.09
CA LEU A 90 -20.75 26.87 -7.43
C LEU A 90 -20.38 28.26 -7.96
N ASP A 91 -19.49 28.34 -8.97
CA ASP A 91 -18.98 29.59 -9.53
C ASP A 91 -18.41 30.53 -8.46
N CYS A 92 -17.57 29.97 -7.57
CA CYS A 92 -16.88 30.73 -6.52
C CYS A 92 -15.36 30.52 -6.57
N SER A 93 -14.60 31.48 -6.03
CA SER A 93 -13.15 31.33 -5.89
C SER A 93 -12.80 30.35 -4.76
N ALA A 94 -11.77 29.53 -4.99
CA ALA A 94 -11.17 28.68 -3.96
C ALA A 94 -9.65 28.85 -3.93
N THR A 95 -9.13 29.16 -2.75
CA THR A 95 -7.69 29.16 -2.47
C THR A 95 -7.32 27.92 -1.69
N ILE A 96 -6.45 27.11 -2.25
CA ILE A 96 -5.93 25.89 -1.62
C ILE A 96 -4.49 26.14 -1.17
N VAL A 97 -4.29 26.12 0.14
CA VAL A 97 -2.95 26.26 0.71
C VAL A 97 -2.30 24.88 0.81
N MET A 98 -1.09 24.76 0.24
CA MET A 98 -0.30 23.54 0.21
C MET A 98 1.12 23.81 0.70
N PRO A 99 1.82 22.82 1.28
CA PRO A 99 3.26 22.95 1.56
C PRO A 99 4.07 23.22 0.29
N VAL A 100 5.17 23.96 0.38
CA VAL A 100 6.09 24.21 -0.75
C VAL A 100 6.72 22.92 -1.29
N THR A 101 6.75 21.88 -0.46
CA THR A 101 7.27 20.53 -0.77
C THR A 101 6.26 19.66 -1.53
N THR A 102 5.06 20.19 -1.86
CA THR A 102 4.01 19.43 -2.54
C THR A 102 4.43 19.05 -3.96
N PRO A 103 4.32 17.76 -4.36
CA PRO A 103 4.64 17.34 -5.72
C PRO A 103 3.81 18.07 -6.77
N GLN A 104 4.46 18.49 -7.86
CA GLN A 104 3.84 19.28 -8.93
C GLN A 104 2.57 18.63 -9.51
N ILE A 105 2.51 17.30 -9.58
CA ILE A 105 1.33 16.58 -10.06
C ILE A 105 0.07 16.85 -9.22
N LYS A 106 0.21 16.99 -7.89
CA LYS A 106 -0.91 17.28 -6.99
C LYS A 106 -1.35 18.75 -7.10
N ILE A 107 -0.39 19.66 -7.29
CA ILE A 107 -0.65 21.09 -7.57
C ILE A 107 -1.44 21.22 -8.88
N ASN A 108 -0.97 20.57 -9.94
CA ASN A 108 -1.59 20.62 -11.27
C ASN A 108 -3.02 20.07 -11.25
N ALA A 109 -3.29 18.98 -10.51
CA ALA A 109 -4.63 18.42 -10.39
C ALA A 109 -5.65 19.42 -9.81
N VAL A 110 -5.22 20.21 -8.82
CA VAL A 110 -6.07 21.22 -8.18
C VAL A 110 -6.23 22.47 -9.06
N MET A 111 -5.16 22.91 -9.71
CA MET A 111 -5.22 24.03 -10.66
C MET A 111 -6.08 23.70 -11.89
N ALA A 112 -6.07 22.45 -12.35
CA ALA A 112 -6.90 21.99 -13.47
C ALA A 112 -8.42 22.08 -13.17
N LEU A 113 -8.79 22.07 -11.89
CA LEU A 113 -10.17 22.28 -11.41
C LEU A 113 -10.50 23.78 -11.21
N GLY A 114 -9.58 24.69 -11.55
CA GLY A 114 -9.81 26.14 -11.50
C GLY A 114 -9.55 26.80 -10.14
N ALA A 115 -9.01 26.07 -9.16
CA ALA A 115 -8.65 26.64 -7.87
C ALA A 115 -7.28 27.33 -7.90
N THR A 116 -7.13 28.39 -7.09
CA THR A 116 -5.85 29.05 -6.85
C THR A 116 -5.06 28.23 -5.83
N VAL A 117 -3.82 27.87 -6.17
CA VAL A 117 -2.93 27.17 -5.22
C VAL A 117 -1.93 28.17 -4.63
N LEU A 118 -1.87 28.22 -3.30
CA LEU A 118 -0.89 28.99 -2.54
C LEU A 118 0.09 28.04 -1.87
N LEU A 119 1.36 28.11 -2.24
CA LEU A 119 2.41 27.31 -1.60
C LEU A 119 2.95 28.06 -0.39
N TYR A 120 2.82 27.47 0.80
CA TYR A 120 3.27 28.06 2.05
C TYR A 120 3.75 27.01 3.05
N GLY A 121 4.91 27.28 3.66
CA GLY A 121 5.51 26.44 4.69
C GLY A 121 6.05 25.10 4.19
N ASP A 122 6.80 24.41 5.04
CA ASP A 122 7.48 23.16 4.68
C ASP A 122 6.63 21.92 5.01
N SER A 123 5.61 22.09 5.87
CA SER A 123 4.74 21.03 6.36
C SER A 123 3.25 21.34 6.18
N TYR A 124 2.41 20.30 6.25
CA TYR A 124 0.96 20.46 6.26
C TYR A 124 0.46 21.37 7.39
N ASN A 125 1.12 21.32 8.56
CA ASN A 125 0.72 22.14 9.71
C ASN A 125 0.94 23.63 9.41
N ASP A 126 2.07 23.98 8.79
CA ASP A 126 2.37 25.37 8.40
C ASP A 126 1.35 25.88 7.37
N ALA A 127 1.04 25.06 6.36
CA ALA A 127 0.02 25.37 5.36
C ALA A 127 -1.38 25.52 5.99
N TYR A 128 -1.71 24.71 7.00
CA TYR A 128 -2.98 24.77 7.72
C TYR A 128 -3.10 26.03 8.57
N GLU A 129 -2.09 26.34 9.38
CA GLU A 129 -2.07 27.55 10.21
C GLU A 129 -2.17 28.81 9.32
N HIS A 130 -1.42 28.85 8.23
CA HIS A 130 -1.50 29.96 7.28
C HIS A 130 -2.87 30.06 6.59
N ALA A 131 -3.51 28.94 6.25
CA ALA A 131 -4.86 28.96 5.70
C ALA A 131 -5.89 29.54 6.67
N LEU A 132 -5.74 29.27 7.98
CA LEU A 132 -6.60 29.87 9.01
C LEU A 132 -6.37 31.37 9.14
N GLU A 133 -5.11 31.82 9.11
CA GLU A 133 -4.76 33.24 9.10
C GLU A 133 -5.35 33.95 7.87
N LEU A 134 -5.18 33.37 6.69
CA LEU A 134 -5.69 33.92 5.43
C LEU A 134 -7.22 33.99 5.42
N THR A 135 -7.88 32.99 6.00
CA THR A 135 -9.34 32.99 6.19
C THR A 135 -9.79 34.22 6.98
N GLN A 136 -9.09 34.56 8.06
CA GLN A 136 -9.40 35.74 8.87
C GLN A 136 -9.10 37.05 8.14
N GLN A 137 -8.00 37.10 7.38
CA GLN A 137 -7.58 38.30 6.65
C GLN A 137 -8.51 38.63 5.47
N GLU A 138 -8.99 37.62 4.74
CA GLU A 138 -9.83 37.79 3.55
C GLU A 138 -11.34 37.75 3.84
N ASP A 139 -11.74 37.52 5.11
CA ASP A 139 -13.14 37.21 5.49
C ASP A 139 -13.73 36.07 4.64
N ALA A 140 -12.87 35.14 4.21
CA ALA A 140 -13.24 33.98 3.43
C ALA A 140 -13.81 32.87 4.33
N THR A 141 -14.41 31.83 3.73
CA THR A 141 -14.89 30.68 4.50
C THR A 141 -13.88 29.54 4.48
N PHE A 142 -13.42 29.11 5.65
CA PHE A 142 -12.59 27.91 5.75
C PHE A 142 -13.44 26.64 5.58
N VAL A 143 -13.06 25.77 4.64
CA VAL A 143 -13.73 24.49 4.40
C VAL A 143 -12.95 23.37 5.08
N HIS A 144 -13.38 22.99 6.29
CA HIS A 144 -12.68 21.97 7.07
C HIS A 144 -12.71 20.60 6.39
N PRO A 145 -11.62 19.82 6.39
CA PRO A 145 -11.58 18.48 5.78
C PRO A 145 -12.44 17.39 6.44
N TYR A 146 -13.01 17.63 7.63
CA TYR A 146 -13.73 16.61 8.40
C TYR A 146 -14.52 17.13 9.61
N ASP A 147 -14.02 18.11 10.37
CA ASP A 147 -14.61 18.57 11.64
C ASP A 147 -15.62 19.71 11.43
N ASP A 148 -16.64 19.43 10.62
CA ASP A 148 -17.73 20.36 10.35
C ASP A 148 -19.04 19.58 10.18
N PRO A 149 -20.16 20.00 10.81
CA PRO A 149 -21.42 19.25 10.73
C PRO A 149 -21.98 19.07 9.32
N ASP A 150 -21.78 20.03 8.41
CA ASP A 150 -22.22 19.90 7.00
C ASP A 150 -21.28 18.98 6.22
N VAL A 151 -19.98 19.03 6.51
CA VAL A 151 -19.02 18.08 5.94
C VAL A 151 -19.37 16.65 6.35
N ILE A 152 -19.56 16.41 7.65
CA ILE A 152 -19.95 15.11 8.21
C ILE A 152 -21.26 14.61 7.59
N ALA A 153 -22.28 15.46 7.50
CA ALA A 153 -23.55 15.11 6.88
C ALA A 153 -23.41 14.78 5.38
N GLY A 154 -22.55 15.49 4.65
CA GLY A 154 -22.24 15.15 3.27
C GLY A 154 -21.62 13.76 3.15
N GLN A 155 -20.72 13.38 4.06
CA GLN A 155 -20.13 12.04 4.04
C GLN A 155 -21.14 10.95 4.44
N GLY A 156 -22.09 11.27 5.33
CA GLY A 156 -23.15 10.33 5.74
C GLY A 156 -24.08 9.89 4.61
N THR A 157 -24.10 10.60 3.48
CA THR A 157 -24.82 10.17 2.26
C THR A 157 -24.32 8.82 1.75
N ILE A 158 -23.07 8.45 2.05
CA ILE A 158 -22.55 7.11 1.73
C ILE A 158 -23.27 6.03 2.54
N GLY A 159 -23.55 6.28 3.83
CA GLY A 159 -24.34 5.37 4.66
C GLY A 159 -25.77 5.21 4.14
N MET A 160 -26.37 6.29 3.64
CA MET A 160 -27.66 6.26 2.96
C MET A 160 -27.64 5.39 1.71
N GLU A 161 -26.63 5.56 0.85
CA GLU A 161 -26.49 4.75 -0.36
C GLU A 161 -26.29 3.27 -0.05
N ILE A 162 -25.42 2.93 0.92
CA ILE A 162 -25.17 1.54 1.32
C ILE A 162 -26.48 0.85 1.74
N LEU A 163 -27.29 1.49 2.60
CA LEU A 163 -28.55 0.92 3.06
C LEU A 163 -29.61 0.83 1.95
N ARG A 164 -29.59 1.77 0.99
CA ARG A 164 -30.44 1.69 -0.21
C ARG A 164 -30.03 0.55 -1.14
N GLN A 165 -28.73 0.37 -1.34
CA GLN A 165 -28.16 -0.61 -2.26
C GLN A 165 -28.20 -2.04 -1.70
N HIS A 166 -28.21 -2.20 -0.37
CA HIS A 166 -28.24 -3.49 0.30
C HIS A 166 -29.26 -3.49 1.45
N GLY A 167 -30.48 -3.98 1.15
CA GLY A 167 -31.68 -3.72 1.97
C GLY A 167 -31.76 -4.39 3.35
N ALA A 168 -31.01 -5.46 3.65
CA ALA A 168 -30.97 -6.07 4.98
C ALA A 168 -29.74 -6.97 5.19
N GLY A 169 -29.37 -7.26 6.44
CA GLY A 169 -28.43 -8.34 6.78
C GLY A 169 -26.94 -7.97 6.78
N ILE A 170 -26.59 -6.69 6.66
CA ILE A 170 -25.20 -6.23 6.86
C ILE A 170 -24.80 -6.50 8.31
N TYR A 171 -23.70 -7.21 8.51
CA TYR A 171 -23.14 -7.45 9.84
C TYR A 171 -22.26 -6.27 10.29
N ALA A 172 -21.39 -5.77 9.41
CA ALA A 172 -20.49 -4.66 9.73
C ALA A 172 -20.14 -3.81 8.50
N ILE A 173 -19.91 -2.51 8.73
CA ILE A 173 -19.35 -1.55 7.78
C ILE A 173 -17.99 -1.09 8.31
N PHE A 174 -16.95 -1.33 7.53
CA PHE A 174 -15.58 -0.94 7.81
C PHE A 174 -15.26 0.38 7.12
N VAL A 175 -14.80 1.36 7.89
CA VAL A 175 -14.60 2.74 7.44
C VAL A 175 -13.19 3.20 7.77
N PRO A 176 -12.43 3.80 6.83
CA PRO A 176 -11.10 4.29 7.12
C PRO A 176 -11.20 5.59 7.93
N VAL A 177 -10.34 5.72 8.93
CA VAL A 177 -10.38 6.84 9.87
C VAL A 177 -9.09 7.65 9.75
N GLY A 178 -9.23 8.92 9.40
CA GLY A 178 -8.23 9.95 9.64
C GLY A 178 -8.77 10.91 10.70
N GLY A 179 -9.30 12.06 10.25
CA GLY A 179 -9.96 13.02 11.16
C GLY A 179 -11.36 12.63 11.63
N GLY A 180 -11.89 11.48 11.18
CA GLY A 180 -13.18 10.92 11.64
C GLY A 180 -14.44 11.38 10.89
N GLY A 181 -14.35 12.30 9.92
CA GLY A 181 -15.54 12.86 9.26
C GLY A 181 -16.39 11.83 8.49
N LEU A 182 -15.74 10.88 7.80
CA LEU A 182 -16.40 9.83 7.04
C LEU A 182 -17.16 8.86 7.95
N ILE A 183 -16.44 8.26 8.91
CA ILE A 183 -17.03 7.30 9.86
C ILE A 183 -18.14 7.94 10.70
N SER A 184 -17.97 9.18 11.14
CA SER A 184 -18.98 9.89 11.92
C SER A 184 -20.28 10.08 11.12
N GLY A 185 -20.18 10.46 9.85
CA GLY A 185 -21.34 10.64 8.98
C GLY A 185 -22.07 9.32 8.71
N ILE A 186 -21.32 8.27 8.36
CA ILE A 186 -21.87 6.93 8.12
C ILE A 186 -22.51 6.40 9.40
N ALA A 187 -21.81 6.46 10.54
CA ALA A 187 -22.31 5.96 11.82
C ALA A 187 -23.59 6.67 12.25
N ALA A 188 -23.63 8.00 12.16
CA ALA A 188 -24.80 8.79 12.57
C ALA A 188 -26.05 8.47 11.75
N TYR A 189 -25.91 8.19 10.46
CA TYR A 189 -27.03 7.78 9.62
C TYR A 189 -27.42 6.32 9.88
N VAL A 190 -26.46 5.39 9.84
CA VAL A 190 -26.71 3.95 9.91
C VAL A 190 -27.25 3.55 11.28
N LYS A 191 -26.61 3.98 12.37
CA LYS A 191 -27.04 3.62 13.74
C LYS A 191 -28.42 4.17 14.09
N ARG A 192 -28.89 5.21 13.41
CA ARG A 192 -30.23 5.77 13.61
C ARG A 192 -31.34 4.87 13.04
N LEU A 193 -31.04 4.13 11.98
CA LEU A 193 -32.00 3.26 11.29
C LEU A 193 -31.83 1.78 11.65
N TYR A 194 -30.58 1.33 11.75
CA TYR A 194 -30.18 -0.06 12.01
C TYR A 194 -29.05 -0.09 13.05
N PRO A 195 -29.38 0.14 14.35
CA PRO A 195 -28.38 0.22 15.43
C PRO A 195 -27.55 -1.06 15.61
N GLU A 196 -28.06 -2.20 15.15
CA GLU A 196 -27.40 -3.51 15.19
C GLU A 196 -26.25 -3.67 14.18
N ILE A 197 -26.21 -2.87 13.10
CA ILE A 197 -25.09 -2.89 12.15
C ILE A 197 -23.86 -2.34 12.84
N LYS A 198 -22.78 -3.12 12.88
CA LYS A 198 -21.51 -2.67 13.46
C LYS A 198 -20.83 -1.64 12.55
N ILE A 199 -20.38 -0.55 13.12
CA ILE A 199 -19.52 0.43 12.47
C ILE A 199 -18.13 0.29 13.06
N ILE A 200 -17.19 -0.18 12.23
CA ILE A 200 -15.82 -0.45 12.63
C ILE A 200 -14.91 0.54 11.90
N GLY A 201 -14.24 1.40 12.66
CA GLY A 201 -13.20 2.25 12.11
C GLY A 201 -11.90 1.48 11.91
N VAL A 202 -11.12 1.87 10.93
CA VAL A 202 -9.81 1.28 10.67
C VAL A 202 -8.77 2.41 10.57
N GLU A 203 -7.70 2.29 11.36
CA GLU A 203 -6.54 3.20 11.35
C GLU A 203 -5.24 2.43 11.11
N PRO A 204 -4.22 3.05 10.50
CA PRO A 204 -2.87 2.50 10.51
C PRO A 204 -2.29 2.51 11.93
N VAL A 205 -1.46 1.52 12.27
CA VAL A 205 -0.73 1.46 13.56
C VAL A 205 0.15 2.69 13.82
N ASP A 206 0.62 3.36 12.75
CA ASP A 206 1.48 4.53 12.84
C ASP A 206 0.72 5.86 12.75
N SER A 207 -0.63 5.82 12.67
CA SER A 207 -1.52 6.97 12.55
C SER A 207 -2.87 6.70 13.26
N ASP A 208 -2.81 6.30 14.54
CA ASP A 208 -3.91 5.75 15.34
C ASP A 208 -4.58 6.78 16.28
N ALA A 209 -4.77 8.01 15.79
CA ALA A 209 -5.19 9.13 16.62
C ALA A 209 -6.59 8.96 17.22
N MET A 210 -7.55 8.40 16.48
CA MET A 210 -8.90 8.16 16.98
C MET A 210 -8.89 7.02 18.00
N TYR A 211 -8.20 5.91 17.72
CA TYR A 211 -8.02 4.80 18.65
C TYR A 211 -7.46 5.28 19.99
N CYS A 212 -6.32 5.99 19.97
CA CYS A 212 -5.71 6.56 21.15
C CYS A 212 -6.65 7.53 21.90
N SER A 213 -7.43 8.33 21.17
CA SER A 213 -8.37 9.28 21.78
C SER A 213 -9.54 8.58 22.46
N LEU A 214 -10.13 7.56 21.82
CA LEU A 214 -11.25 6.80 22.37
C LEU A 214 -10.83 6.01 23.62
N GLN A 215 -9.64 5.39 23.59
CA GLN A 215 -9.11 4.66 24.74
C GLN A 215 -8.91 5.56 25.97
N LYS A 216 -8.50 6.82 25.78
CA LYS A 216 -8.32 7.79 26.88
C LYS A 216 -9.58 8.56 27.25
N GLY A 217 -10.64 8.46 26.46
CA GLY A 217 -11.88 9.21 26.66
C GLY A 217 -11.78 10.71 26.34
N HIS A 218 -10.66 11.17 25.79
CA HIS A 218 -10.45 12.55 25.34
C HIS A 218 -9.53 12.59 24.12
N ARG A 219 -9.61 13.65 23.30
CA ARG A 219 -8.74 13.82 22.12
C ARG A 219 -7.26 13.80 22.49
N VAL A 220 -6.46 13.07 21.72
CA VAL A 220 -5.00 12.96 21.88
C VAL A 220 -4.32 13.49 20.62
N LYS A 221 -3.32 14.36 20.80
CA LYS A 221 -2.46 14.83 19.71
C LYS A 221 -1.23 13.92 19.60
N LEU A 222 -1.09 13.22 18.49
CA LEU A 222 0.09 12.39 18.21
C LEU A 222 1.33 13.26 17.98
N SER A 223 2.49 12.77 18.44
CA SER A 223 3.78 13.43 18.20
C SER A 223 4.18 13.34 16.72
N GLN A 224 3.91 12.21 16.08
CA GLN A 224 4.21 11.90 14.68
C GLN A 224 3.09 11.03 14.09
N VAL A 225 3.04 10.97 12.77
CA VAL A 225 2.13 10.11 12.00
C VAL A 225 2.89 9.47 10.84
N GLY A 226 2.48 8.28 10.44
CA GLY A 226 2.94 7.61 9.24
C GLY A 226 2.59 8.37 7.96
N LEU A 227 3.38 8.15 6.91
CA LEU A 227 3.21 8.80 5.60
C LEU A 227 2.81 7.81 4.49
N PHE A 228 2.61 6.54 4.84
CA PHE A 228 2.23 5.52 3.88
C PHE A 228 0.78 5.72 3.43
N ALA A 229 -0.16 5.82 4.38
CA ALA A 229 -1.56 6.16 4.14
C ALA A 229 -1.81 7.65 4.42
N ASP A 230 -1.37 8.51 3.48
CA ASP A 230 -1.37 9.97 3.62
C ASP A 230 -2.76 10.59 3.86
N GLY A 231 -3.81 10.01 3.27
CA GLY A 231 -5.21 10.43 3.48
C GLY A 231 -5.74 10.25 4.91
N VAL A 232 -5.11 9.41 5.73
CA VAL A 232 -5.46 9.16 7.14
C VAL A 232 -4.37 9.57 8.14
N ALA A 233 -3.27 10.16 7.66
CA ALA A 233 -2.15 10.64 8.48
C ALA A 233 -2.53 11.91 9.29
N VAL A 234 -3.42 11.75 10.27
CA VAL A 234 -4.00 12.84 11.08
C VAL A 234 -3.47 12.79 12.50
N ARG A 235 -2.82 13.87 12.93
CA ARG A 235 -2.24 13.97 14.28
C ARG A 235 -3.28 14.26 15.37
N TYR A 236 -4.39 14.88 15.03
CA TYR A 236 -5.39 15.33 15.98
C TYR A 236 -6.77 15.24 15.35
N VAL A 237 -7.65 14.44 15.95
CA VAL A 237 -8.99 14.19 15.42
C VAL A 237 -9.92 15.38 15.65
N GLY A 238 -11.01 15.45 14.87
CA GLY A 238 -12.03 16.47 15.03
C GLY A 238 -12.75 16.38 16.38
N GLU A 239 -13.27 17.51 16.84
CA GLU A 239 -14.04 17.60 18.08
C GLU A 239 -15.39 16.90 17.94
N GLU A 240 -16.15 17.26 16.91
CA GLU A 240 -17.48 16.70 16.68
C GLU A 240 -17.38 15.26 16.19
N THR A 241 -16.36 14.95 15.39
CA THR A 241 -16.11 13.58 14.93
C THR A 241 -15.72 12.67 16.09
N PHE A 242 -14.90 13.14 17.03
CA PHE A 242 -14.57 12.38 18.25
C PHE A 242 -15.82 12.11 19.10
N ARG A 243 -16.65 13.14 19.35
CA ARG A 243 -17.92 12.98 20.09
C ARG A 243 -18.83 11.93 19.44
N LEU A 244 -19.00 12.01 18.13
CA LEU A 244 -19.82 11.05 17.38
C LEU A 244 -19.22 9.64 17.40
N CYS A 245 -17.90 9.51 17.30
CA CYS A 245 -17.25 8.21 17.41
C CYS A 245 -17.43 7.59 18.80
N GLN A 246 -17.32 8.36 19.87
CA GLN A 246 -17.61 7.89 21.24
C GLN A 246 -19.05 7.39 21.41
N GLU A 247 -20.02 8.03 20.74
CA GLU A 247 -21.44 7.70 20.87
C GLU A 247 -21.88 6.54 19.96
N LEU A 248 -21.26 6.36 18.79
CA LEU A 248 -21.86 5.59 17.68
C LEU A 248 -20.96 4.51 17.06
N VAL A 249 -19.64 4.58 17.26
CA VAL A 249 -18.69 3.64 16.64
C VAL A 249 -18.45 2.48 17.60
N ASP A 250 -18.57 1.25 17.09
CA ASP A 250 -18.48 0.05 17.93
C ASP A 250 -17.02 -0.30 18.26
N GLU A 251 -16.09 -0.07 17.32
CA GLU A 251 -14.68 -0.40 17.50
C GLU A 251 -13.78 0.40 16.52
N ILE A 252 -12.53 0.67 16.91
CA ILE A 252 -11.45 1.05 15.99
C ILE A 252 -10.42 -0.08 15.94
N PHE A 253 -10.14 -0.57 14.73
CA PHE A 253 -9.18 -1.63 14.46
C PHE A 253 -7.90 -1.05 13.85
N LEU A 254 -6.73 -1.57 14.26
CA LEU A 254 -5.43 -1.11 13.76
C LEU A 254 -4.83 -2.12 12.78
N VAL A 255 -4.23 -1.63 11.69
CA VAL A 255 -3.52 -2.47 10.71
C VAL A 255 -2.18 -1.86 10.31
N ASP A 256 -1.24 -2.69 9.89
CA ASP A 256 0.07 -2.24 9.42
C ASP A 256 0.09 -1.97 7.91
N ALA A 257 1.21 -1.42 7.43
CA ALA A 257 1.41 -1.11 6.01
C ALA A 257 1.39 -2.36 5.11
N ASP A 258 1.83 -3.51 5.62
CA ASP A 258 1.88 -4.76 4.84
C ASP A 258 0.45 -5.27 4.59
N ALA A 259 -0.43 -5.20 5.59
CA ALA A 259 -1.85 -5.51 5.46
C ALA A 259 -2.58 -4.56 4.48
N ILE A 260 -2.23 -3.27 4.50
CA ILE A 260 -2.77 -2.30 3.54
C ILE A 260 -2.31 -2.63 2.11
N CYS A 261 -1.03 -2.95 1.90
CA CYS A 261 -0.52 -3.37 0.59
C CYS A 261 -1.24 -4.62 0.06
N ALA A 262 -1.44 -5.63 0.91
CA ALA A 262 -2.19 -6.83 0.56
C ALA A 262 -3.65 -6.50 0.18
N ALA A 263 -4.28 -5.56 0.87
CA ALA A 263 -5.64 -5.12 0.56
C ALA A 263 -5.73 -4.36 -0.78
N ILE A 264 -4.73 -3.56 -1.15
CA ILE A 264 -4.68 -2.93 -2.49
C ILE A 264 -4.64 -4.03 -3.57
N LYS A 265 -3.79 -5.05 -3.37
CA LYS A 265 -3.70 -6.19 -4.29
C LYS A 265 -5.02 -6.94 -4.42
N ASP A 266 -5.70 -7.21 -3.31
CA ASP A 266 -7.00 -7.89 -3.32
C ASP A 266 -8.04 -7.13 -4.15
N VAL A 267 -8.16 -5.81 -3.94
CA VAL A 267 -9.11 -5.00 -4.71
C VAL A 267 -8.73 -4.98 -6.19
N PHE A 268 -7.44 -4.93 -6.52
CA PHE A 268 -6.99 -5.04 -7.91
C PHE A 268 -7.32 -6.40 -8.53
N GLU A 269 -7.17 -7.51 -7.79
CA GLU A 269 -7.51 -8.85 -8.28
C GLU A 269 -9.01 -9.01 -8.53
N ASP A 270 -9.85 -8.41 -7.69
CA ASP A 270 -11.32 -8.45 -7.82
C ASP A 270 -11.87 -7.47 -8.88
N THR A 271 -11.41 -6.23 -8.88
CA THR A 271 -12.06 -5.13 -9.62
C THR A 271 -11.21 -4.53 -10.74
N ARG A 272 -9.92 -4.87 -10.79
CA ARG A 272 -8.90 -4.22 -11.64
C ARG A 272 -8.69 -2.73 -11.35
N ALA A 273 -9.26 -2.21 -10.26
CA ALA A 273 -9.00 -0.86 -9.78
C ALA A 273 -7.76 -0.82 -8.89
N ILE A 274 -7.07 0.31 -8.93
CA ILE A 274 -5.92 0.59 -8.09
C ILE A 274 -6.35 1.60 -7.04
N LEU A 275 -6.43 1.16 -5.79
CA LEU A 275 -6.71 2.05 -4.67
C LEU A 275 -5.42 2.70 -4.15
N GLU A 276 -5.57 3.89 -3.56
CA GLU A 276 -4.53 4.46 -2.72
C GLU A 276 -4.48 3.72 -1.36
N PRO A 277 -3.38 3.84 -0.57
CA PRO A 277 -3.26 3.11 0.70
C PRO A 277 -4.41 3.38 1.68
N SER A 278 -4.84 4.64 1.81
CA SER A 278 -6.02 4.99 2.63
C SER A 278 -7.31 4.41 2.06
N GLY A 279 -7.39 4.27 0.74
CA GLY A 279 -8.52 3.68 0.02
C GLY A 279 -8.73 2.20 0.33
N ALA A 280 -7.64 1.44 0.49
CA ALA A 280 -7.69 0.01 0.79
C ALA A 280 -7.73 -0.31 2.31
N LEU A 281 -7.59 0.70 3.17
CA LEU A 281 -7.47 0.53 4.62
C LEU A 281 -8.66 -0.23 5.22
N SER A 282 -9.89 0.09 4.82
CA SER A 282 -11.10 -0.61 5.27
C SER A 282 -11.08 -2.10 4.94
N VAL A 283 -10.55 -2.47 3.77
CA VAL A 283 -10.44 -3.86 3.33
C VAL A 283 -9.38 -4.60 4.16
N ALA A 284 -8.26 -3.96 4.46
CA ALA A 284 -7.25 -4.51 5.35
C ALA A 284 -7.81 -4.79 6.76
N GLY A 285 -8.52 -3.80 7.34
CA GLY A 285 -9.18 -3.96 8.64
C GLY A 285 -10.26 -5.03 8.63
N LEU A 286 -11.07 -5.11 7.57
CA LEU A 286 -12.08 -6.16 7.39
C LEU A 286 -11.46 -7.55 7.44
N LYS A 287 -10.38 -7.79 6.69
CA LYS A 287 -9.68 -9.08 6.66
C LYS A 287 -9.18 -9.47 8.05
N ALA A 288 -8.45 -8.56 8.70
CA ALA A 288 -7.89 -8.80 10.02
C ALA A 288 -8.97 -9.03 11.09
N TYR A 289 -10.08 -8.29 11.00
CA TYR A 289 -11.24 -8.48 11.89
C TYR A 289 -11.90 -9.85 11.69
N VAL A 290 -12.13 -10.27 10.44
CA VAL A 290 -12.68 -11.60 10.13
C VAL A 290 -11.81 -12.71 10.69
N ASP A 291 -10.49 -12.57 10.61
CA ASP A 291 -9.54 -13.54 11.14
C ASP A 291 -9.49 -13.58 12.66
N ARG A 292 -9.62 -12.42 13.34
CA ARG A 292 -9.69 -12.33 14.80
C ARG A 292 -10.96 -12.96 15.35
N GLU A 293 -12.10 -12.59 14.77
CA GLU A 293 -13.43 -13.00 15.21
C GLU A 293 -13.88 -14.37 14.66
N LYS A 294 -13.08 -14.97 13.77
CA LYS A 294 -13.39 -16.24 13.07
C LYS A 294 -14.76 -16.21 12.36
N LEU A 295 -15.09 -15.07 11.75
CA LEU A 295 -16.38 -14.88 11.10
C LEU A 295 -16.52 -15.74 9.84
N ARG A 296 -17.72 -16.29 9.66
CA ARG A 296 -18.13 -17.04 8.48
C ARG A 296 -19.57 -16.68 8.13
N HIS A 297 -19.88 -16.67 6.84
CA HIS A 297 -21.22 -16.45 6.30
C HIS A 297 -21.89 -15.15 6.76
N LYS A 298 -21.10 -14.08 6.93
CA LYS A 298 -21.58 -12.72 7.21
C LYS A 298 -21.48 -11.84 5.98
N THR A 299 -22.31 -10.79 5.96
CA THR A 299 -22.23 -9.72 4.95
C THR A 299 -21.46 -8.54 5.53
N LEU A 300 -20.39 -8.15 4.86
CA LEU A 300 -19.44 -7.14 5.32
C LEU A 300 -19.26 -6.10 4.22
N VAL A 301 -19.23 -4.82 4.59
CA VAL A 301 -19.01 -3.71 3.65
C VAL A 301 -17.70 -3.01 3.99
N ALA A 302 -16.82 -2.82 3.01
CA ALA A 302 -15.63 -1.98 3.15
C ALA A 302 -15.72 -0.76 2.24
N ILE A 303 -15.36 0.42 2.75
CA ILE A 303 -15.30 1.63 1.93
C ILE A 303 -13.97 1.67 1.18
N ALA A 304 -14.02 1.63 -0.15
CA ALA A 304 -12.90 1.93 -1.04
C ALA A 304 -12.81 3.45 -1.21
N SER A 305 -12.15 4.13 -0.27
CA SER A 305 -12.35 5.57 -0.07
C SER A 305 -11.67 6.50 -1.08
N GLY A 306 -10.68 5.99 -1.83
CA GLY A 306 -10.00 6.79 -2.85
C GLY A 306 -8.90 6.04 -3.63
N ALA A 307 -8.42 6.68 -4.70
CA ALA A 307 -7.47 6.12 -5.65
C ALA A 307 -6.38 7.11 -6.14
N ASN A 308 -6.14 8.21 -5.42
CA ASN A 308 -5.15 9.23 -5.79
C ASN A 308 -3.73 8.86 -5.30
N MET A 309 -3.11 7.87 -5.95
CA MET A 309 -1.75 7.42 -5.65
C MET A 309 -0.77 7.72 -6.79
N ASN A 310 0.49 8.06 -6.46
CA ASN A 310 1.55 8.11 -7.48
C ASN A 310 1.86 6.70 -7.99
N PHE A 311 1.94 6.53 -9.31
CA PHE A 311 2.27 5.27 -9.96
C PHE A 311 3.57 4.64 -9.43
N ASP A 312 4.60 5.44 -9.12
CA ASP A 312 5.86 4.92 -8.58
C ASP A 312 5.70 4.18 -7.24
N ARG A 313 4.67 4.53 -6.45
CA ARG A 313 4.37 3.82 -5.19
C ARG A 313 3.88 2.39 -5.42
N LEU A 314 3.40 2.04 -6.62
CA LEU A 314 2.96 0.69 -6.93
C LEU A 314 4.09 -0.33 -6.82
N ARG A 315 5.34 0.06 -7.11
CA ARG A 315 6.49 -0.83 -6.88
C ARG A 315 6.57 -1.23 -5.40
N HIS A 316 6.48 -0.25 -4.51
CA HIS A 316 6.54 -0.49 -3.07
C HIS A 316 5.36 -1.34 -2.58
N VAL A 317 4.16 -1.05 -3.08
CA VAL A 317 2.95 -1.83 -2.78
C VAL A 317 3.10 -3.28 -3.24
N SER A 318 3.56 -3.50 -4.46
CA SER A 318 3.76 -4.84 -5.03
C SER A 318 4.78 -5.64 -4.22
N GLU A 319 5.94 -5.03 -3.88
CA GLU A 319 6.99 -5.67 -3.09
C GLU A 319 6.51 -6.04 -1.68
N ARG A 320 5.74 -5.17 -1.00
CA ARG A 320 5.21 -5.44 0.34
C ARG A 320 4.00 -6.37 0.36
N ALA A 321 3.16 -6.34 -0.68
CA ALA A 321 1.95 -7.18 -0.74
C ALA A 321 2.30 -8.67 -0.75
N GLU A 322 3.30 -9.10 -1.53
CA GLU A 322 3.74 -10.50 -1.57
C GLU A 322 4.22 -11.00 -0.19
N LEU A 323 4.92 -10.12 0.55
CA LEU A 323 5.40 -10.41 1.90
C LEU A 323 4.24 -10.44 2.92
N GLY A 324 3.33 -9.46 2.86
CA GLY A 324 2.18 -9.34 3.77
C GLY A 324 1.17 -10.49 3.62
N GLU A 325 1.00 -11.03 2.42
CA GLU A 325 0.17 -12.21 2.17
C GLU A 325 0.84 -13.54 2.55
N GLN A 326 2.09 -13.52 3.02
CA GLN A 326 2.88 -14.72 3.27
C GLN A 326 2.98 -15.62 2.01
N ARG A 327 3.01 -14.99 0.82
CA ARG A 327 3.17 -15.66 -0.48
C ARG A 327 4.63 -15.73 -0.95
N GLU A 328 5.52 -15.07 -0.24
CA GLU A 328 6.97 -15.16 -0.42
C GLU A 328 7.63 -15.52 0.93
N ALA A 329 8.53 -16.51 0.89
CA ALA A 329 9.41 -16.85 2.01
C ALA A 329 10.81 -16.31 1.71
N LEU A 330 11.27 -15.35 2.52
CA LEU A 330 12.65 -14.85 2.47
C LEU A 330 13.49 -15.61 3.49
N MET A 331 14.62 -16.16 3.06
CA MET A 331 15.49 -16.97 3.89
C MET A 331 16.97 -16.67 3.65
N ALA A 332 17.77 -16.81 4.69
CA ALA A 332 19.22 -16.94 4.57
C ALA A 332 19.60 -18.41 4.76
N VAL A 333 20.07 -19.06 3.69
CA VAL A 333 20.46 -20.46 3.69
C VAL A 333 21.98 -20.57 3.67
N THR A 334 22.55 -21.27 4.66
CA THR A 334 23.98 -21.55 4.71
C THR A 334 24.26 -22.89 4.04
N ILE A 335 25.05 -22.87 2.98
CA ILE A 335 25.46 -24.07 2.24
C ILE A 335 26.98 -24.25 2.34
N PRO A 336 27.51 -25.50 2.24
CA PRO A 336 28.94 -25.72 2.17
C PRO A 336 29.55 -25.08 0.91
N GLU A 337 30.69 -24.41 1.03
CA GLU A 337 31.39 -23.79 -0.11
C GLU A 337 32.19 -24.85 -0.89
N GLU A 338 31.48 -25.76 -1.55
CA GLU A 338 32.03 -26.90 -2.28
C GLU A 338 31.34 -27.07 -3.65
N PRO A 339 32.05 -27.63 -4.65
CA PRO A 339 31.47 -27.89 -5.96
C PRO A 339 30.16 -28.70 -5.89
N GLY A 340 29.10 -28.15 -6.49
CA GLY A 340 27.78 -28.76 -6.55
C GLY A 340 26.83 -28.44 -5.39
N SER A 341 27.26 -27.69 -4.36
CA SER A 341 26.37 -27.28 -3.26
C SER A 341 25.17 -26.45 -3.72
N PHE A 342 25.37 -25.49 -4.62
CA PHE A 342 24.29 -24.70 -5.22
C PHE A 342 23.25 -25.58 -5.92
N LYS A 343 23.71 -26.56 -6.70
CA LYS A 343 22.82 -27.50 -7.40
C LYS A 343 22.03 -28.37 -6.43
N LYS A 344 22.67 -28.88 -5.37
CA LYS A 344 21.99 -29.65 -4.31
C LYS A 344 20.93 -28.81 -3.61
N PHE A 345 21.27 -27.57 -3.27
CA PHE A 345 20.36 -26.63 -2.64
C PHE A 345 19.15 -26.31 -3.53
N CYS A 346 19.38 -25.90 -4.78
CA CYS A 346 18.29 -25.60 -5.71
C CYS A 346 17.39 -26.82 -5.98
N ALA A 347 17.94 -28.05 -5.97
CA ALA A 347 17.13 -29.27 -6.08
C ALA A 347 16.17 -29.46 -4.89
N LEU A 348 16.55 -29.04 -3.68
CA LEU A 348 15.70 -29.11 -2.48
C LEU A 348 14.56 -28.08 -2.50
N LEU A 349 14.70 -26.97 -3.22
CA LEU A 349 13.62 -25.99 -3.41
C LEU A 349 12.46 -26.58 -4.25
N GLY A 350 12.77 -27.58 -5.09
CA GLY A 350 11.80 -28.31 -5.91
C GLY A 350 11.28 -27.48 -7.10
N ALA A 351 9.99 -27.64 -7.42
CA ALA A 351 9.34 -26.93 -8.52
C ALA A 351 8.85 -25.52 -8.16
N ARG A 352 9.20 -25.01 -6.97
CA ARG A 352 8.76 -23.70 -6.51
C ARG A 352 9.39 -22.59 -7.35
N SER A 353 8.63 -21.51 -7.55
CA SER A 353 9.16 -20.34 -8.22
C SER A 353 10.13 -19.61 -7.28
N ILE A 354 11.35 -19.41 -7.74
CA ILE A 354 12.35 -18.61 -7.03
C ILE A 354 12.09 -17.16 -7.41
N THR A 355 11.86 -16.30 -6.42
CA THR A 355 11.66 -14.86 -6.62
C THR A 355 12.98 -14.12 -6.53
N GLU A 356 13.87 -14.55 -5.64
CA GLU A 356 15.21 -13.99 -5.45
C GLU A 356 16.24 -15.08 -5.16
N PHE A 357 17.43 -14.90 -5.70
CA PHE A 357 18.57 -15.76 -5.39
C PHE A 357 19.85 -14.94 -5.50
N ASN A 358 20.36 -14.52 -4.35
CA ASN A 358 21.49 -13.59 -4.25
C ASN A 358 22.60 -14.20 -3.39
N TYR A 359 23.83 -14.14 -3.90
CA TYR A 359 25.01 -14.70 -3.29
C TYR A 359 26.28 -13.97 -3.76
N ARG A 360 27.24 -13.82 -2.84
CA ARG A 360 28.62 -13.40 -3.12
C ARG A 360 29.57 -14.26 -2.31
N TYR A 361 30.65 -14.71 -2.95
CA TYR A 361 31.73 -15.40 -2.27
C TYR A 361 32.32 -14.54 -1.14
N ALA A 362 32.38 -15.10 0.07
CA ALA A 362 32.87 -14.39 1.25
C ALA A 362 33.70 -15.26 2.20
N ASP A 363 33.43 -16.56 2.29
CA ASP A 363 34.12 -17.49 3.18
C ASP A 363 34.39 -18.82 2.46
N PRO A 364 35.61 -19.39 2.56
CA PRO A 364 35.99 -20.59 1.81
C PRO A 364 35.34 -21.90 2.31
N LYS A 365 34.55 -21.87 3.38
CA LYS A 365 33.87 -23.05 3.95
C LYS A 365 32.36 -22.92 3.89
N LYS A 366 31.83 -21.70 3.95
CA LYS A 366 30.38 -21.46 4.07
C LYS A 366 29.93 -20.36 3.11
N ALA A 367 29.02 -20.70 2.22
CA ALA A 367 28.25 -19.74 1.44
C ALA A 367 26.96 -19.38 2.17
N HIS A 368 26.68 -18.08 2.29
CA HIS A 368 25.36 -17.58 2.70
C HIS A 368 24.59 -17.14 1.48
N VAL A 369 23.49 -17.85 1.18
CA VAL A 369 22.61 -17.54 0.05
C VAL A 369 21.35 -16.87 0.58
N PHE A 370 21.08 -15.67 0.08
CA PHE A 370 19.83 -14.98 0.31
C PHE A 370 18.83 -15.43 -0.75
N VAL A 371 17.75 -16.08 -0.34
CA VAL A 371 16.78 -16.68 -1.27
C VAL A 371 15.36 -16.20 -0.94
N GLY A 372 14.61 -15.88 -1.98
CA GLY A 372 13.17 -15.68 -1.96
C GLY A 372 12.49 -16.79 -2.75
N VAL A 373 11.47 -17.41 -2.16
CA VAL A 373 10.71 -18.50 -2.79
C VAL A 373 9.22 -18.22 -2.67
N SER A 374 8.49 -18.36 -3.76
CA SER A 374 7.03 -18.26 -3.73
C SER A 374 6.43 -19.47 -3.00
N VAL A 375 5.50 -19.20 -2.09
CA VAL A 375 4.79 -20.17 -1.25
C VAL A 375 3.30 -19.86 -1.24
N HIS A 376 2.47 -20.86 -0.94
CA HIS A 376 1.02 -20.66 -0.83
C HIS A 376 0.59 -20.06 0.50
N ASN A 377 1.35 -20.33 1.56
CA ASN A 377 1.10 -19.84 2.92
C ASN A 377 2.34 -20.02 3.79
N ARG A 378 2.27 -19.49 5.02
CA ARG A 378 3.34 -19.63 6.02
C ARG A 378 3.62 -21.07 6.45
N GLU A 379 2.64 -21.97 6.41
CA GLU A 379 2.88 -23.37 6.76
C GLU A 379 3.81 -24.04 5.74
N GLU A 380 3.62 -23.76 4.45
CA GLU A 380 4.51 -24.22 3.39
C GLU A 380 5.93 -23.66 3.57
N ALA A 381 6.07 -22.36 3.88
CA ALA A 381 7.37 -21.75 4.15
C ALA A 381 8.11 -22.47 5.30
N LEU A 382 7.40 -22.74 6.41
CA LEU A 382 7.97 -23.45 7.55
C LEU A 382 8.34 -24.91 7.20
N ASN A 383 7.55 -25.58 6.38
CA ASN A 383 7.84 -26.93 5.91
C ASN A 383 9.07 -26.96 4.99
N LEU A 384 9.24 -25.95 4.13
CA LEU A 384 10.43 -25.78 3.30
C LEU A 384 11.68 -25.59 4.16
N ILE A 385 11.63 -24.70 5.16
CA ILE A 385 12.74 -24.48 6.10
C ILE A 385 13.12 -25.79 6.81
N LYS A 386 12.14 -26.51 7.36
CA LYS A 386 12.38 -27.80 8.02
C LYS A 386 13.02 -28.83 7.08
N ASN A 387 12.60 -28.87 5.82
CA ASN A 387 13.20 -29.77 4.83
C ASN A 387 14.67 -29.41 4.54
N LEU A 388 14.99 -28.12 4.40
CA LEU A 388 16.37 -27.65 4.22
C LEU A 388 17.25 -28.02 5.43
N GLU A 389 16.75 -27.79 6.65
CA GLU A 389 17.46 -28.13 7.88
C GLU A 389 17.67 -29.65 8.03
N ALA A 390 16.68 -30.46 7.68
CA ALA A 390 16.79 -31.93 7.70
C ALA A 390 17.86 -32.46 6.73
N ASN A 391 18.18 -31.70 5.67
CA ASN A 391 19.25 -32.00 4.71
C ASN A 391 20.59 -31.33 5.09
N GLY A 392 20.72 -30.83 6.32
CA GLY A 392 21.96 -30.24 6.84
C GLY A 392 22.22 -28.80 6.40
N LEU A 393 21.24 -28.13 5.79
CA LEU A 393 21.36 -26.73 5.37
C LEU A 393 20.75 -25.82 6.45
N ARG A 394 21.62 -25.15 7.21
CA ARG A 394 21.15 -24.20 8.23
C ARG A 394 20.41 -23.05 7.56
N THR A 395 19.17 -22.84 7.97
CA THR A 395 18.26 -21.88 7.33
C THR A 395 17.67 -20.93 8.36
N GLU A 396 17.68 -19.64 8.08
CA GLU A 396 17.08 -18.62 8.93
C GLU A 396 15.93 -17.93 8.20
N ASP A 397 14.74 -17.91 8.81
CA ASP A 397 13.55 -17.23 8.27
C ASP A 397 13.71 -15.71 8.41
N MET A 398 13.81 -15.03 7.28
CA MET A 398 13.96 -13.58 7.16
C MET A 398 12.66 -12.88 6.76
N SER A 399 11.56 -13.62 6.60
CA SER A 399 10.28 -13.08 6.09
C SER A 399 9.71 -11.99 7.00
N GLY A 400 9.98 -12.07 8.31
CA GLY A 400 9.57 -11.06 9.30
C GLY A 400 10.62 -9.98 9.58
N ASN A 401 11.78 -10.01 8.92
CA ASN A 401 12.90 -9.12 9.23
C ASN A 401 12.89 -7.85 8.34
N GLU A 402 12.60 -6.68 8.92
CA GLU A 402 12.55 -5.41 8.17
C GLU A 402 13.88 -5.05 7.49
N MET A 403 15.02 -5.32 8.13
CA MET A 403 16.33 -5.08 7.53
C MET A 403 16.53 -5.95 6.28
N ALA A 404 16.07 -7.21 6.33
CA ALA A 404 16.11 -8.10 5.19
C ALA A 404 15.21 -7.62 4.05
N LYS A 405 13.96 -7.27 4.37
CA LYS A 405 12.93 -6.82 3.42
C LYS A 405 13.26 -5.48 2.76
N LEU A 406 13.85 -4.53 3.48
CA LEU A 406 14.04 -3.15 3.01
C LEU A 406 15.44 -2.86 2.49
N HIS A 407 16.46 -3.56 3.00
CA HIS A 407 17.85 -3.23 2.73
C HIS A 407 18.62 -4.41 2.14
N ILE A 408 18.78 -5.51 2.89
CA ILE A 408 19.70 -6.58 2.51
C ILE A 408 19.34 -7.20 1.16
N ARG A 409 18.05 -7.38 0.85
CA ARG A 409 17.63 -7.90 -0.47
C ARG A 409 18.13 -7.08 -1.67
N HIS A 410 18.51 -5.82 -1.47
CA HIS A 410 19.06 -4.92 -2.49
C HIS A 410 20.58 -4.74 -2.38
N MET A 411 21.22 -5.32 -1.37
CA MET A 411 22.63 -5.09 -1.03
C MET A 411 23.50 -6.36 -1.10
N VAL A 412 22.89 -7.55 -1.16
CA VAL A 412 23.64 -8.80 -1.38
C VAL A 412 24.32 -8.73 -2.75
N GLY A 413 25.65 -8.70 -2.75
CA GLY A 413 26.42 -8.40 -3.95
C GLY A 413 27.87 -8.13 -3.58
N GLY A 414 28.21 -6.94 -3.05
CA GLY A 414 29.50 -6.63 -2.42
C GLY A 414 30.79 -7.01 -3.18
N ARG A 415 31.94 -6.66 -2.57
CA ARG A 415 33.25 -7.07 -3.08
C ARG A 415 33.73 -8.34 -2.41
N SER A 416 34.53 -9.11 -3.14
CA SER A 416 35.24 -10.27 -2.59
C SER A 416 36.74 -10.13 -2.80
N ARG A 417 37.54 -10.51 -1.79
CA ARG A 417 39.01 -10.34 -1.83
C ARG A 417 39.74 -11.57 -2.33
N ASP A 418 39.11 -12.73 -2.20
CA ASP A 418 39.76 -14.02 -2.40
C ASP A 418 39.45 -14.63 -3.78
N VAL A 419 38.48 -14.06 -4.50
CA VAL A 419 38.08 -14.49 -5.84
C VAL A 419 39.17 -14.10 -6.84
N LYS A 420 39.60 -15.06 -7.66
CA LYS A 420 40.64 -14.87 -8.67
C LYS A 420 40.13 -15.20 -10.06
N ASN A 421 40.58 -14.43 -11.05
CA ASN A 421 40.18 -14.60 -12.45
C ASN A 421 38.65 -14.59 -12.63
N GLU A 422 37.96 -13.73 -11.86
CA GLU A 422 36.52 -13.56 -11.98
C GLU A 422 36.18 -12.99 -13.36
N ILE A 423 35.28 -13.68 -14.05
CA ILE A 423 34.57 -13.16 -15.22
C ILE A 423 33.12 -12.93 -14.84
N LEU A 424 32.53 -11.86 -15.37
CA LEU A 424 31.17 -11.45 -15.04
C LEU A 424 30.30 -11.48 -16.29
N TYR A 425 29.18 -12.20 -16.21
CA TYR A 425 28.23 -12.32 -17.30
C TYR A 425 26.82 -12.00 -16.83
N ARG A 426 26.11 -11.21 -17.64
CA ARG A 426 24.67 -11.01 -17.51
C ARG A 426 23.95 -11.99 -18.42
N PHE A 427 22.93 -12.66 -17.92
CA PHE A 427 22.08 -13.59 -18.67
C PHE A 427 20.61 -13.17 -18.63
N GLU A 428 19.87 -13.51 -19.69
CA GLU A 428 18.41 -13.49 -19.71
C GLU A 428 17.88 -14.93 -19.69
N PHE A 429 17.32 -15.34 -18.55
CA PHE A 429 16.66 -16.62 -18.42
C PHE A 429 15.19 -16.50 -18.83
N PRO A 430 14.65 -17.47 -19.59
CA PRO A 430 13.22 -17.51 -19.85
C PRO A 430 12.45 -17.67 -18.53
N ASP A 431 11.32 -16.97 -18.40
CA ASP A 431 10.44 -17.07 -17.22
C ASP A 431 9.67 -18.41 -17.22
N ARG A 432 10.41 -19.50 -16.99
CA ARG A 432 9.88 -20.85 -16.85
C ARG A 432 10.57 -21.57 -15.68
N PRO A 433 9.83 -22.39 -14.91
CA PRO A 433 10.42 -23.19 -13.84
C PRO A 433 11.63 -24.00 -14.34
N GLY A 434 12.70 -24.01 -13.55
CA GLY A 434 13.89 -24.79 -13.85
C GLY A 434 14.93 -24.14 -14.78
N ALA A 435 14.73 -22.90 -15.26
CA ALA A 435 15.75 -22.20 -16.06
C ALA A 435 17.09 -22.05 -15.30
N LEU A 436 17.02 -21.68 -14.02
CA LEU A 436 18.19 -21.67 -13.12
C LEU A 436 18.85 -23.05 -13.01
N MET A 437 18.05 -24.10 -12.84
CA MET A 437 18.58 -25.47 -12.74
C MET A 437 19.22 -25.92 -14.05
N ASN A 438 18.66 -25.55 -15.20
CA ASN A 438 19.28 -25.84 -16.49
C ASN A 438 20.63 -25.13 -16.63
N PHE A 439 20.74 -23.87 -16.20
CA PHE A 439 22.03 -23.17 -16.13
C PHE A 439 23.05 -23.94 -15.26
N LEU A 440 22.66 -24.26 -14.03
CA LEU A 440 23.53 -24.98 -13.08
C LEU A 440 23.88 -26.41 -13.56
N ASN A 441 23.02 -27.06 -14.35
CA ASN A 441 23.25 -28.41 -14.86
C ASN A 441 24.22 -28.45 -16.04
N ASN A 442 24.26 -27.40 -16.87
CA ASN A 442 25.16 -27.33 -18.01
C ASN A 442 26.52 -26.73 -17.64
N MET A 443 26.64 -26.12 -16.46
CA MET A 443 27.89 -25.55 -15.96
C MET A 443 28.90 -26.66 -15.58
N SER A 444 30.17 -26.49 -15.96
CA SER A 444 31.24 -27.39 -15.55
C SER A 444 31.39 -27.44 -14.02
N HIS A 445 31.63 -28.62 -13.46
CA HIS A 445 31.94 -28.80 -12.03
C HIS A 445 33.29 -28.17 -11.62
N LEU A 446 34.12 -27.78 -12.60
CA LEU A 446 35.42 -27.16 -12.38
C LEU A 446 35.34 -25.65 -12.13
N TRP A 447 34.24 -25.00 -12.51
CA TRP A 447 34.08 -23.56 -12.32
C TRP A 447 33.37 -23.28 -11.00
N ASN A 448 33.90 -22.32 -10.26
CA ASN A 448 33.29 -21.85 -9.04
C ASN A 448 32.40 -20.63 -9.33
N ILE A 449 31.20 -20.58 -8.76
CA ILE A 449 30.35 -19.39 -8.80
C ILE A 449 30.83 -18.47 -7.68
N SER A 450 31.26 -17.26 -8.04
CA SER A 450 31.74 -16.25 -7.10
C SER A 450 30.72 -15.14 -6.85
N LEU A 451 29.75 -14.97 -7.75
CA LEU A 451 28.60 -14.08 -7.59
C LEU A 451 27.40 -14.68 -8.28
N PHE A 452 26.24 -14.60 -7.64
CA PHE A 452 24.96 -14.93 -8.28
C PHE A 452 23.92 -13.91 -7.83
N HIS A 453 23.32 -13.18 -8.76
CA HIS A 453 22.26 -12.24 -8.46
C HIS A 453 21.11 -12.48 -9.43
N TYR A 454 19.99 -12.97 -8.90
CA TYR A 454 18.78 -13.26 -9.64
C TYR A 454 17.58 -12.65 -8.94
N ARG A 455 16.76 -11.95 -9.71
CA ARG A 455 15.51 -11.37 -9.23
C ARG A 455 14.46 -11.49 -10.33
N ASN A 456 13.36 -12.16 -10.01
CA ASN A 456 12.20 -12.21 -10.88
C ASN A 456 11.29 -11.02 -10.58
N HIS A 457 11.20 -10.08 -11.53
CA HIS A 457 10.41 -8.86 -11.40
C HIS A 457 9.07 -8.93 -12.16
N GLY A 458 8.59 -10.14 -12.51
CA GLY A 458 7.41 -10.27 -13.37
C GLY A 458 7.62 -9.69 -14.77
N ALA A 459 8.88 -9.63 -15.21
CA ALA A 459 9.25 -9.29 -16.58
C ALA A 459 9.37 -10.58 -17.41
N ASP A 460 9.22 -10.50 -18.72
CA ASP A 460 9.30 -11.66 -19.65
C ASP A 460 10.59 -12.49 -19.53
N PHE A 461 11.63 -11.94 -18.90
CA PHE A 461 12.92 -12.60 -18.66
C PHE A 461 13.44 -12.34 -17.24
N GLY A 462 13.88 -13.42 -16.59
CA GLY A 462 14.66 -13.33 -15.36
C GLY A 462 16.06 -12.80 -15.68
N ARG A 463 16.41 -11.63 -15.13
CA ARG A 463 17.75 -11.05 -15.32
C ARG A 463 18.68 -11.61 -14.27
N VAL A 464 19.75 -12.24 -14.73
CA VAL A 464 20.74 -12.89 -13.85
C VAL A 464 22.08 -12.23 -14.10
N LEU A 465 22.79 -11.91 -13.03
CA LEU A 465 24.20 -11.54 -13.09
C LEU A 465 24.99 -12.64 -12.38
N VAL A 466 25.98 -13.22 -13.07
CA VAL A 466 26.78 -14.33 -12.55
C VAL A 466 28.26 -13.96 -12.66
N GLY A 467 28.97 -14.05 -11.54
CA GLY A 467 30.43 -14.04 -11.47
C GLY A 467 30.94 -15.47 -11.35
N MET A 468 31.96 -15.81 -12.12
CA MET A 468 32.57 -17.14 -12.12
C MET A 468 34.09 -17.05 -12.12
N GLU A 469 34.73 -17.93 -11.37
CA GLU A 469 36.18 -18.11 -11.42
C GLU A 469 36.53 -19.06 -12.57
N VAL A 470 37.03 -18.49 -13.66
CA VAL A 470 37.44 -19.26 -14.84
C VAL A 470 38.93 -19.04 -15.11
N PRO A 471 39.77 -20.07 -14.91
CA PRO A 471 41.18 -19.98 -15.22
C PRO A 471 41.43 -19.55 -16.67
N PRO A 472 42.48 -18.76 -16.97
CA PRO A 472 42.79 -18.33 -18.33
C PRO A 472 42.91 -19.48 -19.34
N SER A 473 43.34 -20.66 -18.90
CA SER A 473 43.45 -21.88 -19.72
C SER A 473 42.10 -22.45 -20.17
N GLU A 474 41.01 -22.19 -19.45
CA GLU A 474 39.69 -22.78 -19.68
C GLU A 474 38.71 -21.84 -20.37
N LYS A 475 39.17 -20.66 -20.80
CA LYS A 475 38.31 -19.66 -21.47
C LYS A 475 37.63 -20.19 -22.74
N ASN A 476 38.28 -21.10 -23.46
CA ASN A 476 37.68 -21.73 -24.65
C ASN A 476 36.53 -22.68 -24.28
N ASP A 477 36.71 -23.47 -23.22
CA ASP A 477 35.67 -24.37 -22.72
C ASP A 477 34.48 -23.57 -22.16
N PHE A 478 34.76 -22.44 -21.51
CA PHE A 478 33.72 -21.52 -21.06
C PHE A 478 32.93 -20.91 -22.22
N LYS A 479 33.60 -20.54 -23.32
CA LYS A 479 32.91 -20.06 -24.52
C LYS A 479 32.02 -21.15 -25.13
N ASN A 480 32.50 -22.39 -25.22
CA ASN A 480 31.69 -23.52 -25.68
C ASN A 480 30.46 -23.76 -24.77
N PHE A 481 30.59 -23.57 -23.46
CA PHE A 481 29.46 -23.62 -22.53
C PHE A 481 28.41 -22.56 -22.86
N LEU A 482 28.83 -21.31 -23.05
CA LEU A 482 27.92 -20.20 -23.40
C LEU A 482 27.18 -20.47 -24.71
N ASP A 483 27.88 -20.96 -25.73
CA ASP A 483 27.30 -21.26 -27.05
C ASP A 483 26.25 -22.38 -26.98
N ASN A 484 26.41 -23.34 -26.07
CA ASN A 484 25.49 -24.48 -25.88
C ASN A 484 24.35 -24.22 -24.89
N LEU A 485 24.46 -23.18 -24.05
CA LEU A 485 23.49 -22.89 -22.99
C LEU A 485 22.12 -22.45 -23.54
N GLY A 486 22.10 -21.84 -24.73
CA GLY A 486 20.87 -21.40 -25.41
C GLY A 486 20.19 -20.17 -24.77
N TYR A 487 20.91 -19.44 -23.90
CA TYR A 487 20.43 -18.21 -23.27
C TYR A 487 21.16 -16.99 -23.84
N ARG A 488 20.47 -15.84 -23.89
CA ARG A 488 21.13 -14.58 -24.24
C ARG A 488 22.05 -14.16 -23.11
N TYR A 489 23.27 -13.74 -23.44
CA TYR A 489 24.27 -13.31 -22.48
C TYR A 489 25.07 -12.11 -22.97
N TRP A 490 25.68 -11.40 -22.02
CA TRP A 490 26.60 -10.28 -22.24
C TRP A 490 27.79 -10.41 -21.31
N ASP A 491 29.00 -10.21 -21.85
CA ASP A 491 30.23 -10.10 -21.07
C ASP A 491 30.29 -8.71 -20.42
N GLU A 492 30.17 -8.69 -19.09
CA GLU A 492 30.22 -7.49 -18.26
C GLU A 492 31.55 -7.40 -17.48
N SER A 493 32.52 -8.27 -17.76
CA SER A 493 33.79 -8.37 -17.02
C SER A 493 34.61 -7.06 -17.07
N ASN A 494 34.41 -6.27 -18.13
CA ASN A 494 35.06 -4.97 -18.29
C ASN A 494 34.19 -3.77 -17.92
N ASN A 495 32.95 -4.00 -17.46
CA ASN A 495 32.02 -2.94 -17.11
C ASN A 495 32.58 -2.07 -15.95
N PRO A 496 32.69 -0.75 -16.10
CA PRO A 496 33.15 0.14 -15.03
C PRO A 496 32.37 0.02 -13.72
N VAL A 497 31.06 -0.26 -13.79
CA VAL A 497 30.21 -0.44 -12.60
C VAL A 497 30.64 -1.66 -11.80
N TYR A 498 30.93 -2.78 -12.47
CA TYR A 498 31.46 -3.98 -11.83
C TYR A 498 32.77 -3.67 -11.10
N LYS A 499 33.72 -3.03 -11.77
CA LYS A 499 35.03 -2.68 -11.19
C LYS A 499 34.94 -1.76 -9.96
N LEU A 500 33.95 -0.87 -9.95
CA LEU A 500 33.77 0.09 -8.86
C LEU A 500 33.07 -0.50 -7.63
N PHE A 501 32.16 -1.45 -7.80
CA PHE A 501 31.28 -1.87 -6.69
C PHE A 501 31.36 -3.35 -6.32
N LEU A 502 31.85 -4.21 -7.22
CA LEU A 502 31.77 -5.66 -7.06
C LEU A 502 33.11 -6.38 -7.21
N ALA A 503 34.00 -5.91 -8.08
CA ALA A 503 35.29 -6.56 -8.37
C ALA A 503 36.28 -6.58 -7.20
#